data_AF-A0A937US71-F1
#
_entry.id   AF-A0A937US71-F1
#
_cell.length_a   1.000
_cell.length_b   1.000
_cell.length_c   1.000
_cell.angle_alpha   90.00
_cell.angle_beta   90.00
_cell.angle_gamma   90.00
#
_symmetry.space_group_name_H-M   'P 1'
#
loop_
_entity.id
_entity.type
_entity.pdbx_description
1 polymer ?
#
loop_
_entity_poly.entity_id
_entity_poly.type
_entity_poly.pdbx_seq_one_letter_code
_entity_poly.pdbx_strand_id
1 'polypeptide(L)'
;MGMRQTVRPWPARRGLVAAVTLLGAAAMFLVGCGGGAEGNGLASAPAAEIGGRTLDSFRAVDNVRVTARLSSGSVENADTSWDLRIAGQTTSGTFTISGHKIEVIKIEADTYIRAGVGYYAEIGESDAADLLADRWVRLTERQADQYRFLTVDGIALSIEGYLTNLDGAVSKTTLDGRDAVRVEDRDGVTLYAATTGDPVPLRIDLVGQENGRLEFLEYGAAAVATAPADPVDLAGIG
;
A
#
# COMPACT_ATOMS: atom_id res chain seq x y z
N MET A 1 -65.42 89.80 -16.47
CA MET A 1 -66.04 88.88 -17.46
C MET A 1 -65.23 87.59 -17.45
N GLY A 2 -65.74 86.38 -17.27
CA GLY A 2 -67.09 85.85 -17.32
C GLY A 2 -67.05 84.49 -18.03
N MET A 3 -67.10 83.41 -17.24
CA MET A 3 -67.62 82.06 -17.55
C MET A 3 -67.10 81.18 -18.72
N ARG A 4 -66.74 79.95 -18.30
CA ARG A 4 -67.21 78.62 -18.72
C ARG A 4 -66.72 77.94 -20.02
N GLN A 5 -65.98 76.88 -19.74
CA GLN A 5 -65.76 75.57 -20.35
C GLN A 5 -66.83 75.00 -21.31
N THR A 6 -66.35 74.20 -22.28
CA THR A 6 -67.01 73.00 -22.84
C THR A 6 -65.96 71.90 -23.12
N VAL A 7 -66.43 70.66 -23.30
CA VAL A 7 -65.85 69.41 -22.78
C VAL A 7 -65.89 68.28 -23.85
N ARG A 8 -64.96 67.29 -23.74
CA ARG A 8 -65.04 65.85 -24.17
C ARG A 8 -64.88 65.47 -25.67
N PRO A 9 -64.67 64.16 -26.04
CA PRO A 9 -64.24 62.96 -25.28
C PRO A 9 -63.19 62.03 -25.97
N TRP A 10 -62.83 60.96 -25.26
CA TRP A 10 -61.92 59.81 -25.49
C TRP A 10 -62.43 58.75 -26.50
N PRO A 11 -61.62 57.76 -26.94
CA PRO A 11 -61.54 56.50 -26.19
C PRO A 11 -60.18 55.74 -26.22
N ALA A 12 -60.00 54.88 -25.21
CA ALA A 12 -58.97 53.86 -25.07
C ALA A 12 -59.40 52.52 -25.71
N ARG A 13 -58.44 51.67 -26.08
CA ARG A 13 -58.63 50.22 -26.29
C ARG A 13 -57.61 49.42 -25.49
N ARG A 14 -58.09 48.31 -24.92
CA ARG A 14 -57.49 47.42 -23.92
C ARG A 14 -57.21 46.03 -24.50
N GLY A 15 -56.24 45.31 -23.94
CA GLY A 15 -56.14 43.84 -23.88
C GLY A 15 -55.12 43.46 -22.78
N LEU A 16 -55.57 43.11 -21.55
CA LEU A 16 -55.68 41.77 -20.92
C LEU A 16 -54.35 40.97 -20.85
N VAL A 17 -53.66 40.86 -19.68
CA VAL A 17 -53.78 39.89 -18.55
C VAL A 17 -53.14 38.52 -18.89
N ALA A 18 -52.29 37.82 -18.11
CA ALA A 18 -51.51 38.01 -16.87
C ALA A 18 -50.62 36.74 -16.68
N ALA A 19 -49.48 36.81 -15.94
CA ALA A 19 -49.04 35.82 -14.92
C ALA A 19 -47.56 36.00 -14.45
N VAL A 20 -47.41 36.45 -13.19
CA VAL A 20 -46.57 35.96 -12.07
C VAL A 20 -45.16 35.37 -12.34
N THR A 21 -44.12 35.96 -11.71
CA THR A 21 -43.16 35.35 -10.73
C THR A 21 -42.00 36.33 -10.44
N LEU A 22 -42.00 37.00 -9.28
CA LEU A 22 -41.19 36.75 -8.07
C LEU A 22 -39.77 37.38 -8.07
N LEU A 23 -39.59 38.37 -7.17
CA LEU A 23 -38.31 38.97 -6.77
C LEU A 23 -37.36 37.91 -6.19
N GLY A 24 -36.08 37.94 -6.61
CA GLY A 24 -34.99 37.23 -5.94
C GLY A 24 -33.91 38.22 -5.50
N ALA A 25 -33.89 38.54 -4.21
CA ALA A 25 -32.79 39.24 -3.55
C ALA A 25 -31.58 38.29 -3.45
N ALA A 26 -30.45 38.69 -4.04
CA ALA A 26 -29.21 37.92 -3.97
C ALA A 26 -28.56 38.11 -2.58
N ALA A 27 -28.90 37.22 -1.65
CA ALA A 27 -28.12 37.02 -0.43
C ALA A 27 -26.82 36.27 -0.79
N MET A 28 -25.68 36.95 -0.68
CA MET A 28 -24.37 36.31 -0.70
C MET A 28 -24.20 35.50 0.59
N PHE A 29 -24.57 34.22 0.55
CA PHE A 29 -24.11 33.26 1.55
C PHE A 29 -22.65 32.93 1.24
N LEU A 30 -21.73 33.59 1.96
CA LEU A 30 -20.41 33.02 2.23
C LEU A 30 -20.60 31.78 3.09
N VAL A 31 -20.87 30.64 2.46
CA VAL A 31 -20.75 29.33 3.10
C VAL A 31 -19.25 29.09 3.28
N GLY A 32 -18.76 29.39 4.48
CA GLY A 32 -17.58 28.72 4.99
C GLY A 32 -17.95 27.26 5.25
N CYS A 33 -17.45 26.35 4.42
CA CYS A 33 -17.21 24.98 4.83
C CYS A 33 -15.70 24.81 4.89
N GLY A 34 -15.17 24.71 6.10
CA GLY A 34 -13.83 24.18 6.32
C GLY A 34 -13.80 22.74 5.82
N GLY A 35 -13.11 22.50 4.71
CA GLY A 35 -12.73 21.17 4.28
C GLY A 35 -11.46 20.75 5.02
N GLY A 36 -11.57 20.44 6.31
CA GLY A 36 -10.59 19.57 6.94
C GLY A 36 -10.65 18.25 6.17
N ALA A 37 -9.53 17.77 5.64
CA ALA A 37 -9.50 16.65 4.71
C ALA A 37 -10.38 15.51 5.22
N GLU A 38 -11.51 15.27 4.55
CA GLU A 38 -12.30 14.07 4.81
C GLU A 38 -11.40 12.88 4.49
N GLY A 39 -11.20 11.99 5.46
CA GLY A 39 -10.41 10.78 5.25
C GLY A 39 -11.00 9.91 4.14
N ASN A 40 -10.27 8.89 3.70
CA ASN A 40 -10.64 7.97 2.61
C ASN A 40 -11.82 7.01 2.93
N GLY A 41 -12.62 7.31 3.96
CA GLY A 41 -13.75 6.51 4.42
C GLY A 41 -13.40 5.17 5.08
N LEU A 42 -12.12 4.79 5.17
CA LEU A 42 -11.69 3.48 5.67
C LEU A 42 -12.08 3.26 7.14
N ALA A 43 -11.98 4.29 7.97
CA ALA A 43 -12.27 4.19 9.41
C ALA A 43 -13.75 3.97 9.76
N SER A 44 -14.65 4.06 8.79
CA SER A 44 -16.09 3.79 8.97
C SER A 44 -16.50 2.44 8.38
N ALA A 45 -15.59 1.72 7.74
CA ALA A 45 -15.85 0.43 7.14
C ALA A 45 -15.77 -0.71 8.17
N PRO A 46 -16.46 -1.85 7.94
CA PRO A 46 -16.25 -3.08 8.70
C PRO A 46 -14.82 -3.61 8.57
N ALA A 47 -14.34 -4.34 9.58
CA ALA A 47 -12.97 -4.87 9.64
C ALA A 47 -12.54 -5.65 8.38
N ALA A 48 -13.35 -6.59 7.90
CA ALA A 48 -13.06 -7.35 6.69
C ALA A 48 -12.97 -6.46 5.44
N GLU A 49 -13.82 -5.43 5.33
CA GLU A 49 -13.77 -4.47 4.22
C GLU A 49 -12.49 -3.61 4.30
N ILE A 50 -12.06 -3.22 5.51
CA ILE A 50 -10.78 -2.53 5.71
C ILE A 50 -9.64 -3.38 5.18
N GLY A 51 -9.58 -4.65 5.57
CA GLY A 51 -8.55 -5.58 5.11
C GLY A 51 -8.52 -5.75 3.60
N GLY A 52 -9.68 -6.00 2.98
CA GLY A 52 -9.80 -6.14 1.52
C GLY A 52 -9.37 -4.89 0.76
N ARG A 53 -9.89 -3.71 1.14
CA ARG A 53 -9.52 -2.43 0.51
C ARG A 53 -8.03 -2.10 0.67
N THR A 54 -7.47 -2.47 1.82
CA THR A 54 -6.05 -2.30 2.11
C THR A 54 -5.18 -3.16 1.20
N LEU A 55 -5.57 -4.42 1.05
CA LEU A 55 -4.87 -5.37 0.19
C LEU A 55 -4.94 -4.98 -1.28
N ASP A 56 -6.10 -4.56 -1.76
CA ASP A 56 -6.29 -4.11 -3.15
C ASP A 56 -5.48 -2.84 -3.44
N SER A 57 -5.43 -1.91 -2.49
CA SER A 57 -4.61 -0.70 -2.64
C SER A 57 -3.11 -1.03 -2.59
N PHE A 58 -2.71 -2.01 -1.78
CA PHE A 58 -1.33 -2.49 -1.78
C PHE A 58 -0.94 -3.11 -3.13
N ARG A 59 -1.80 -3.90 -3.77
CA ARG A 59 -1.54 -4.47 -5.10
C ARG A 59 -1.31 -3.41 -6.18
N ALA A 60 -1.89 -2.22 -6.02
CA ALA A 60 -1.75 -1.12 -6.96
C ALA A 60 -0.50 -0.25 -6.74
N VAL A 61 0.34 -0.52 -5.74
CA VAL A 61 1.49 0.34 -5.46
C VAL A 61 2.62 0.10 -6.45
N ASP A 62 3.13 1.19 -7.03
CA ASP A 62 4.29 1.11 -7.93
C ASP A 62 5.58 0.81 -7.18
N ASN A 63 5.68 1.32 -5.95
CA ASN A 63 6.89 1.21 -5.17
C ASN A 63 6.65 1.31 -3.66
N VAL A 64 7.45 0.57 -2.90
CA VAL A 64 7.33 0.42 -1.44
C VAL A 64 8.62 -0.17 -0.88
N ARG A 65 8.96 0.19 0.36
CA ARG A 65 9.91 -0.55 1.18
C ARG A 65 9.14 -1.41 2.19
N VAL A 66 9.40 -2.71 2.18
CA VAL A 66 8.79 -3.66 3.12
C VAL A 66 9.88 -4.20 4.02
N THR A 67 9.72 -4.00 5.33
CA THR A 67 10.55 -4.67 6.33
C THR A 67 9.71 -5.68 7.09
N ALA A 68 10.25 -6.85 7.38
CA ALA A 68 9.63 -7.74 8.34
C ALA A 68 10.63 -8.40 9.27
N ARG A 69 10.12 -8.79 10.43
CA ARG A 69 10.76 -9.71 11.36
C ARG A 69 9.71 -10.73 11.76
N LEU A 70 10.02 -12.00 11.56
CA LEU A 70 9.21 -13.14 11.92
C LEU A 70 10.06 -13.99 12.86
N SER A 71 9.61 -14.12 14.09
CA SER A 71 10.13 -15.10 15.04
C SER A 71 9.13 -16.24 15.10
N SER A 72 9.55 -17.43 14.71
CA SER A 72 8.77 -18.61 15.03
C SER A 72 8.98 -18.92 16.50
N GLY A 73 7.93 -19.24 17.24
CA GLY A 73 8.06 -19.70 18.62
C GLY A 73 8.79 -21.05 18.77
N SER A 74 9.26 -21.66 17.66
CA SER A 74 9.98 -22.92 17.62
C SER A 74 11.45 -22.73 17.22
N VAL A 75 12.31 -23.58 17.79
CA VAL A 75 13.76 -23.56 17.51
C VAL A 75 14.09 -24.05 16.09
N GLU A 76 13.12 -24.67 15.40
CA GLU A 76 13.30 -25.26 14.07
C GLU A 76 13.13 -24.25 12.93
N ASN A 77 12.35 -23.17 13.12
CA ASN A 77 12.29 -22.09 12.15
C ASN A 77 12.96 -20.85 12.74
N ALA A 78 14.23 -20.66 12.36
CA ALA A 78 15.03 -19.53 12.81
C ALA A 78 14.34 -18.18 12.51
N ASP A 79 14.66 -17.17 13.31
CA ASP A 79 14.22 -15.81 13.10
C ASP A 79 14.52 -15.37 11.66
N THR A 80 13.46 -15.02 10.93
CA THR A 80 13.53 -14.55 9.57
C THR A 80 13.31 -13.05 9.57
N SER A 81 14.14 -12.34 8.83
CA SER A 81 13.97 -10.89 8.67
C SER A 81 14.21 -10.50 7.24
N TRP A 82 13.48 -9.50 6.73
CA TRP A 82 13.77 -8.92 5.44
C TRP A 82 13.60 -7.41 5.43
N ASP A 83 14.33 -6.75 4.54
CA ASP A 83 14.27 -5.33 4.22
C ASP A 83 14.40 -5.23 2.71
N LEU A 84 13.26 -5.01 2.06
CA LEU A 84 13.11 -5.09 0.62
C LEU A 84 12.59 -3.75 0.10
N ARG A 85 13.16 -3.28 -1.00
CA ARG A 85 12.66 -2.17 -1.80
C ARG A 85 12.14 -2.73 -3.10
N ILE A 86 10.88 -2.46 -3.39
CA ILE A 86 10.18 -2.93 -4.58
C ILE A 86 9.81 -1.70 -5.40
N ALA A 87 10.10 -1.74 -6.70
CA ALA A 87 9.78 -0.69 -7.66
C ALA A 87 9.49 -1.34 -9.02
N GLY A 88 8.23 -1.32 -9.44
CA GLY A 88 7.77 -2.02 -10.65
C GLY A 88 8.13 -3.51 -10.63
N GLN A 89 8.86 -3.98 -11.64
CA GLN A 89 9.31 -5.37 -11.75
C GLN A 89 10.68 -5.63 -11.09
N THR A 90 11.16 -4.69 -10.27
CA THR A 90 12.44 -4.80 -9.58
C THR A 90 12.26 -4.88 -8.07
N THR A 91 12.96 -5.81 -7.44
CA THR A 91 13.07 -5.90 -5.99
C THR A 91 14.54 -5.95 -5.61
N SER A 92 14.94 -5.23 -4.57
CA SER A 92 16.30 -5.29 -4.04
C SER A 92 16.29 -5.21 -2.53
N GLY A 93 17.32 -5.74 -1.90
CA GLY A 93 17.50 -5.61 -0.46
C GLY A 93 18.12 -6.84 0.15
N THR A 94 17.67 -7.17 1.37
CA THR A 94 18.28 -8.23 2.16
C THR A 94 17.21 -9.06 2.85
N PHE A 95 17.47 -10.36 3.00
CA PHE A 95 16.73 -11.20 3.91
C PHE A 95 17.66 -12.15 4.67
N THR A 96 17.22 -12.62 5.82
CA THR A 96 17.95 -13.54 6.68
C THR A 96 17.20 -14.86 6.71
N ILE A 97 17.87 -15.96 6.36
CA ILE A 97 17.34 -17.32 6.45
C ILE A 97 18.36 -18.15 7.22
N SER A 98 17.90 -18.90 8.23
CA SER A 98 18.78 -19.73 9.09
C SER A 98 19.98 -18.97 9.66
N GLY A 99 19.79 -17.69 10.02
CA GLY A 99 20.85 -16.82 10.52
C GLY A 99 21.82 -16.29 9.46
N HIS A 100 21.67 -16.67 8.19
CA HIS A 100 22.48 -16.15 7.09
C HIS A 100 21.81 -14.96 6.41
N LYS A 101 22.51 -13.83 6.37
CA LYS A 101 22.11 -12.68 5.56
C LYS A 101 22.40 -12.94 4.09
N ILE A 102 21.38 -12.73 3.26
CA ILE A 102 21.42 -12.85 1.81
C ILE A 102 21.01 -11.51 1.23
N GLU A 103 21.84 -10.95 0.35
CA GLU A 103 21.46 -9.81 -0.48
C GLU A 103 20.77 -10.32 -1.75
N VAL A 104 19.76 -9.60 -2.23
CA VAL A 104 18.99 -9.99 -3.41
C VAL A 104 18.75 -8.80 -4.33
N ILE A 105 18.80 -9.06 -5.63
CA ILE A 105 18.28 -8.20 -6.68
C ILE A 105 17.47 -9.09 -7.62
N LYS A 106 16.18 -8.80 -7.76
CA LYS A 106 15.29 -9.40 -8.74
C LYS A 106 14.93 -8.35 -9.78
N ILE A 107 15.09 -8.68 -11.05
CA ILE A 107 14.70 -7.83 -12.19
C ILE A 107 13.95 -8.74 -13.16
N GLU A 108 12.64 -8.55 -13.27
CA GLU A 108 11.77 -9.41 -14.07
C GLU A 108 11.94 -10.90 -13.69
N ALA A 109 12.38 -11.74 -14.64
CA ALA A 109 12.63 -13.17 -14.41
C ALA A 109 13.96 -13.41 -13.68
N ASP A 110 14.95 -12.53 -13.84
CA ASP A 110 16.28 -12.72 -13.29
C ASP A 110 16.31 -12.48 -11.79
N THR A 111 16.98 -13.38 -11.07
CA THR A 111 17.25 -13.23 -9.64
C THR A 111 18.74 -13.40 -9.38
N TYR A 112 19.32 -12.40 -8.75
CA TYR A 112 20.70 -12.35 -8.31
C TYR A 112 20.72 -12.43 -6.79
N ILE A 113 21.58 -13.28 -6.25
CA ILE A 113 21.83 -13.33 -4.81
C ILE A 113 23.31 -13.12 -4.51
N ARG A 114 23.59 -12.64 -3.31
CA ARG A 114 24.94 -12.61 -2.75
C ARG A 114 24.87 -13.03 -1.29
N ALA A 115 25.64 -14.05 -0.93
CA ALA A 115 25.64 -14.62 0.40
C ALA A 115 27.06 -15.06 0.79
N GLY A 116 27.30 -15.20 2.09
CA GLY A 116 28.60 -15.64 2.59
C GLY A 116 28.79 -17.16 2.50
N VAL A 117 30.02 -17.62 2.71
CA VAL A 117 30.41 -19.05 2.69
C VAL A 117 29.49 -19.96 3.53
N GLY A 118 29.05 -19.48 4.70
CA GLY A 118 28.18 -20.25 5.60
C GLY A 118 26.83 -20.61 4.99
N TYR A 119 26.24 -19.72 4.18
CA TYR A 119 24.98 -20.00 3.49
C TYR A 119 25.15 -21.13 2.48
N TYR A 120 26.22 -21.09 1.67
CA TYR A 120 26.49 -22.13 0.68
C TYR A 120 26.77 -23.48 1.34
N ALA A 121 27.47 -23.49 2.48
CA ALA A 121 27.66 -24.71 3.26
C ALA A 121 26.33 -25.29 3.77
N GLU A 122 25.44 -24.45 4.32
CA GLU A 122 24.13 -24.84 4.85
C GLU A 122 23.24 -25.51 3.78
N ILE A 123 23.26 -25.00 2.55
CA ILE A 123 22.47 -25.56 1.45
C ILE A 123 23.16 -26.74 0.73
N GLY A 124 24.30 -27.21 1.23
CA GLY A 124 25.03 -28.36 0.67
C GLY A 124 25.94 -28.05 -0.53
N GLU A 125 26.21 -26.78 -0.81
CA GLU A 125 27.03 -26.29 -1.92
C GLU A 125 28.46 -25.92 -1.48
N SER A 126 29.02 -26.66 -0.52
CA SER A 126 30.33 -26.37 0.07
C SER A 126 31.46 -26.37 -0.98
N ASP A 127 31.41 -27.27 -1.96
CA ASP A 127 32.44 -27.40 -2.99
C ASP A 127 32.51 -26.18 -3.93
N ALA A 128 31.40 -25.45 -4.06
CA ALA A 128 31.31 -24.24 -4.87
C ALA A 128 31.47 -22.95 -4.04
N ALA A 129 31.51 -23.06 -2.71
CA ALA A 129 31.42 -21.90 -1.82
C ALA A 129 32.56 -20.90 -2.04
N ASP A 130 33.79 -21.35 -2.26
CA ASP A 130 34.94 -20.47 -2.54
C ASP A 130 34.76 -19.66 -3.84
N LEU A 131 33.97 -20.17 -4.80
CA LEU A 131 33.73 -19.52 -6.08
C LEU A 131 32.54 -18.54 -6.03
N LEU A 132 31.57 -18.82 -5.16
CA LEU A 132 30.28 -18.13 -5.09
C LEU A 132 30.18 -17.13 -3.94
N ALA A 133 30.84 -17.41 -2.81
CA ALA A 133 30.74 -16.60 -1.60
C ALA A 133 31.11 -15.15 -1.84
N ASP A 134 30.32 -14.25 -1.25
CA ASP A 134 30.49 -12.80 -1.32
C ASP A 134 30.53 -12.24 -2.76
N ARG A 135 30.00 -12.98 -3.74
CA ARG A 135 29.81 -12.53 -5.13
C ARG A 135 28.34 -12.57 -5.51
N TRP A 136 27.97 -11.74 -6.49
CA TRP A 136 26.66 -11.83 -7.09
C TRP A 136 26.57 -13.07 -7.97
N VAL A 137 25.54 -13.87 -7.75
CA VAL A 137 25.26 -15.11 -8.48
C VAL A 137 23.90 -14.96 -9.15
N ARG A 138 23.85 -15.06 -10.47
CA ARG A 138 22.59 -15.14 -11.23
C ARG A 138 22.08 -16.57 -11.14
N LEU A 139 20.89 -16.73 -10.60
CA LEU A 139 20.27 -18.02 -10.37
C LEU A 139 19.67 -18.61 -11.66
N THR A 140 19.67 -19.94 -11.76
CA THR A 140 18.84 -20.65 -12.75
C THR A 140 17.36 -20.37 -12.52
N GLU A 141 16.50 -20.58 -13.53
CA GLU A 141 15.05 -20.41 -13.39
C GLU A 141 14.47 -21.21 -12.21
N ARG A 142 14.88 -22.48 -12.08
CA ARG A 142 14.47 -23.36 -10.98
C ARG A 142 14.87 -22.80 -9.60
N GLN A 143 16.06 -22.23 -9.49
CA GLN A 143 16.52 -21.61 -8.24
C GLN A 143 15.85 -20.25 -8.02
N ALA A 144 15.52 -19.50 -9.07
CA ALA A 144 14.84 -18.22 -8.97
C ALA A 144 13.37 -18.37 -8.52
N ASP A 145 12.72 -19.49 -8.83
CA ASP A 145 11.32 -19.76 -8.46
C ASP A 145 11.07 -19.70 -6.94
N GLN A 146 12.06 -20.05 -6.12
CA GLN A 146 11.96 -19.93 -4.66
C GLN A 146 11.78 -18.48 -4.20
N TYR A 147 12.14 -17.49 -5.03
CA TYR A 147 12.04 -16.05 -4.77
C TYR A 147 10.87 -15.37 -5.48
N ARG A 148 9.93 -16.14 -6.06
CA ARG A 148 8.76 -15.60 -6.78
C ARG A 148 7.90 -14.66 -5.94
N PHE A 149 7.96 -14.80 -4.60
CA PHE A 149 7.20 -13.97 -3.66
C PHE A 149 7.78 -12.56 -3.46
N LEU A 150 8.99 -12.26 -3.97
CA LEU A 150 9.65 -10.95 -3.86
C LEU A 150 9.06 -9.93 -4.85
N THR A 151 7.75 -9.77 -4.85
CA THR A 151 6.97 -8.82 -5.65
C THR A 151 5.84 -8.26 -4.80
N VAL A 152 5.23 -7.13 -5.21
CA VAL A 152 4.04 -6.60 -4.51
C VAL A 152 2.94 -7.66 -4.44
N ASP A 153 2.62 -8.31 -5.56
CA ASP A 153 1.59 -9.37 -5.60
C ASP A 153 1.96 -10.58 -4.76
N GLY A 154 3.22 -10.99 -4.77
CA GLY A 154 3.72 -12.09 -3.94
C GLY A 154 3.56 -11.81 -2.44
N ILE A 155 3.90 -10.60 -2.01
CA ILE A 155 3.70 -10.16 -0.62
C ILE A 155 2.21 -10.05 -0.31
N ALA A 156 1.41 -9.45 -1.20
CA ALA A 156 -0.04 -9.35 -1.04
C ALA A 156 -0.68 -10.73 -0.83
N LEU A 157 -0.30 -11.71 -1.66
CA LEU A 157 -0.76 -13.09 -1.51
C LEU A 157 -0.34 -13.70 -0.16
N SER A 158 0.88 -13.41 0.32
CA SER A 158 1.36 -13.93 1.60
C SER A 158 0.60 -13.39 2.82
N ILE A 159 0.03 -12.18 2.72
CA ILE A 159 -0.69 -11.54 3.81
C ILE A 159 -2.22 -11.63 3.67
N GLU A 160 -2.73 -12.10 2.54
CA GLU A 160 -4.15 -12.10 2.20
C GLU A 160 -5.01 -12.76 3.27
N GLY A 161 -4.61 -13.96 3.72
CA GLY A 161 -5.35 -14.73 4.73
C GLY A 161 -5.49 -14.01 6.09
N TYR A 162 -4.53 -13.17 6.46
CA TYR A 162 -4.62 -12.37 7.69
C TYR A 162 -5.55 -11.16 7.52
N LEU A 163 -5.62 -10.59 6.32
CA LEU A 163 -6.37 -9.35 6.08
C LEU A 163 -7.83 -9.58 5.67
N THR A 164 -8.14 -10.63 4.92
CA THR A 164 -9.51 -10.87 4.45
C THR A 164 -10.44 -11.42 5.52
N ASN A 165 -9.88 -11.94 6.61
CA ASN A 165 -10.64 -12.57 7.70
C ASN A 165 -10.80 -11.69 8.94
N LEU A 166 -10.39 -10.41 8.87
CA LEU A 166 -10.47 -9.50 10.01
C LEU A 166 -11.93 -9.31 10.48
N ASP A 167 -12.18 -9.62 11.75
CA ASP A 167 -13.47 -9.42 12.43
C ASP A 167 -13.37 -8.54 13.70
N GLY A 168 -12.15 -8.06 13.94
CA GLY A 168 -11.73 -7.30 15.10
C GLY A 168 -12.33 -5.91 15.29
N ALA A 169 -11.94 -5.28 16.40
CA ALA A 169 -12.35 -3.92 16.74
C ALA A 169 -11.64 -2.89 15.86
N VAL A 170 -12.40 -1.96 15.29
CA VAL A 170 -11.90 -0.87 14.45
C VAL A 170 -11.76 0.40 15.27
N SER A 171 -10.62 1.07 15.19
CA SER A 171 -10.36 2.33 15.87
C SER A 171 -9.49 3.27 15.01
N LYS A 172 -9.66 4.59 15.17
CA LYS A 172 -8.75 5.57 14.57
C LYS A 172 -7.51 5.73 15.44
N THR A 173 -6.37 5.94 14.82
CA THR A 173 -5.10 6.18 15.52
C THR A 173 -4.14 7.00 14.65
N THR A 174 -2.97 7.30 15.20
CA THR A 174 -1.82 7.83 14.47
C THR A 174 -0.68 6.83 14.60
N LEU A 175 -0.08 6.45 13.47
CA LEU A 175 1.12 5.60 13.42
C LEU A 175 2.26 6.40 12.80
N ASP A 176 3.33 6.65 13.56
CA ASP A 176 4.52 7.40 13.14
C ASP A 176 4.20 8.75 12.48
N GLY A 177 3.21 9.46 13.05
CA GLY A 177 2.75 10.77 12.56
C GLY A 177 1.78 10.71 11.37
N ARG A 178 1.37 9.52 10.93
CA ARG A 178 0.39 9.31 9.84
C ARG A 178 -0.96 8.89 10.41
N ASP A 179 -2.04 9.48 9.90
CA ASP A 179 -3.40 9.08 10.25
C ASP A 179 -3.70 7.67 9.74
N ALA A 180 -4.20 6.83 10.65
CA ALA A 180 -4.42 5.42 10.39
C ALA A 180 -5.71 4.90 11.03
N VAL A 181 -6.21 3.81 10.47
CA VAL A 181 -7.13 2.90 11.15
C VAL A 181 -6.34 1.76 11.74
N ARG A 182 -6.74 1.31 12.93
CA ARG A 182 -6.24 0.12 13.60
C ARG A 182 -7.37 -0.90 13.70
N VAL A 183 -7.12 -2.11 13.21
CA VAL A 183 -8.00 -3.26 13.38
C VAL A 183 -7.26 -4.27 14.26
N GLU A 184 -7.78 -4.53 15.45
CA GLU A 184 -7.25 -5.55 16.37
C GLU A 184 -8.14 -6.79 16.30
N ASP A 185 -7.65 -7.81 15.61
CA ASP A 185 -8.33 -9.07 15.42
C ASP A 185 -8.13 -10.02 16.60
N ARG A 186 -9.09 -10.92 16.81
CA ARG A 186 -9.06 -11.87 17.93
C ARG A 186 -7.97 -12.92 17.80
N ASP A 187 -7.54 -13.21 16.56
CA ASP A 187 -6.54 -14.23 16.28
C ASP A 187 -5.09 -13.71 16.40
N GLY A 188 -4.91 -12.54 17.00
CA GLY A 188 -3.58 -11.96 17.26
C GLY A 188 -3.00 -11.19 16.09
N VAL A 189 -3.81 -10.90 15.06
CA VAL A 189 -3.46 -10.00 13.96
C VAL A 189 -3.84 -8.57 14.32
N THR A 190 -2.93 -7.61 14.17
CA THR A 190 -3.26 -6.18 14.21
C THR A 190 -2.85 -5.52 12.90
N LEU A 191 -3.82 -4.98 12.17
CA LEU A 191 -3.58 -4.17 10.97
C LEU A 191 -3.59 -2.68 11.32
N TYR A 192 -2.63 -1.94 10.79
CA TYR A 192 -2.63 -0.48 10.67
C TYR A 192 -2.67 -0.11 9.19
N ALA A 193 -3.66 0.66 8.76
CA ALA A 193 -3.82 1.09 7.37
C ALA A 193 -4.08 2.60 7.26
N ALA A 194 -3.60 3.23 6.20
CA ALA A 194 -3.69 4.69 6.03
C ALA A 194 -5.14 5.16 5.85
N THR A 195 -5.53 6.23 6.54
CA THR A 195 -6.87 6.85 6.39
C THR A 195 -6.90 8.08 5.49
N THR A 196 -5.77 8.42 4.88
CA THR A 196 -5.61 9.55 3.95
C THR A 196 -4.98 9.07 2.65
N GLY A 197 -5.52 9.48 1.51
CA GLY A 197 -5.10 8.94 0.21
C GLY A 197 -5.48 7.46 0.07
N ASP A 198 -4.66 6.70 -0.65
CA ASP A 198 -4.89 5.26 -0.84
C ASP A 198 -4.79 4.52 0.50
N PRO A 199 -5.73 3.59 0.81
CA PRO A 199 -5.77 2.89 2.09
C PRO A 199 -4.71 1.79 2.20
N VAL A 200 -3.45 2.07 1.90
CA VAL A 200 -2.35 1.10 1.93
C VAL A 200 -2.02 0.62 3.35
N PRO A 201 -1.46 -0.60 3.52
CA PRO A 201 -1.01 -1.07 4.82
C PRO A 201 0.15 -0.21 5.29
N LEU A 202 0.27 -0.04 6.61
CA LEU A 202 1.38 0.66 7.25
C LEU A 202 2.17 -0.29 8.13
N ARG A 203 1.44 -1.13 8.87
CA ARG A 203 2.02 -2.16 9.72
C ARG A 203 1.04 -3.32 9.89
N ILE A 204 1.58 -4.53 9.97
CA ILE A 204 0.88 -5.72 10.43
C ILE A 204 1.69 -6.30 11.58
N ASP A 205 1.07 -6.42 12.75
CA ASP A 205 1.62 -7.16 13.88
C ASP A 205 0.92 -8.53 13.96
N LEU A 206 1.70 -9.58 14.17
CA LEU A 206 1.25 -10.96 14.34
C LEU A 206 1.68 -11.44 15.73
N VAL A 207 0.75 -11.98 16.50
CA VAL A 207 1.00 -12.55 17.83
C VAL A 207 0.33 -13.91 17.91
N GLY A 208 1.05 -14.93 18.38
CA GLY A 208 0.51 -16.28 18.55
C GLY A 208 1.46 -17.36 18.06
N GLN A 209 0.97 -18.23 17.17
CA GLN A 209 1.78 -19.29 16.55
C GLN A 209 2.98 -18.71 15.79
N GLU A 210 2.75 -17.58 15.12
CA GLU A 210 3.79 -16.74 14.53
C GLU A 210 3.82 -15.42 15.30
N ASN A 211 5.01 -15.00 15.71
CA ASN A 211 5.20 -13.67 16.26
C ASN A 211 5.97 -12.84 15.25
N GLY A 212 5.44 -11.71 14.86
CA GLY A 212 6.04 -10.97 13.77
C GLY A 212 5.52 -9.56 13.60
N ARG A 213 6.28 -8.81 12.82
CA ARG A 213 5.93 -7.46 12.41
C ARG A 213 6.34 -7.26 10.97
N LEU A 214 5.41 -6.78 10.16
CA LEU A 214 5.64 -6.28 8.81
C LEU A 214 5.39 -4.78 8.83
N GLU A 215 6.29 -3.98 8.27
CA GLU A 215 6.15 -2.54 8.12
C GLU A 215 6.29 -2.16 6.65
N PHE A 216 5.41 -1.27 6.20
CA PHE A 216 5.34 -0.82 4.82
C PHE A 216 5.61 0.68 4.79
N LEU A 217 6.76 1.02 4.21
CA LEU A 217 7.43 2.30 4.34
C LEU A 217 7.73 2.86 2.94
N GLU A 218 8.11 4.14 2.88
CA GLU A 218 8.69 4.75 1.69
C GLU A 218 7.86 4.58 0.39
N TYR A 219 6.52 4.51 0.50
CA TYR A 219 5.62 4.56 -0.66
C TYR A 219 5.93 5.79 -1.52
N GLY A 220 6.01 5.61 -2.83
CA GLY A 220 6.37 6.67 -3.79
C GLY A 220 7.87 6.98 -3.91
N ALA A 221 8.75 6.40 -3.08
CA ALA A 221 10.16 6.77 -2.98
C ALA A 221 11.19 5.66 -3.25
N ALA A 222 10.80 4.41 -3.56
CA ALA A 222 11.79 3.35 -3.77
C ALA A 222 12.48 3.46 -5.14
N ALA A 223 13.82 3.42 -5.14
CA ALA A 223 14.63 3.45 -6.36
C ALA A 223 14.71 2.06 -7.01
N VAL A 224 14.76 2.04 -8.34
CA VAL A 224 14.98 0.81 -9.13
C VAL A 224 16.45 0.41 -9.04
N ALA A 225 16.71 -0.82 -8.60
CA ALA A 225 18.05 -1.41 -8.62
C ALA A 225 18.44 -1.87 -10.03
N THR A 226 19.74 -1.87 -10.33
CA THR A 226 20.28 -2.41 -11.58
C THR A 226 20.90 -3.77 -11.36
N ALA A 227 21.01 -4.56 -12.43
CA ALA A 227 21.72 -5.84 -12.37
C ALA A 227 23.17 -5.63 -11.89
N PRO A 228 23.73 -6.57 -11.11
CA PRO A 228 25.14 -6.55 -10.73
C PRO A 228 26.06 -6.57 -11.96
N ALA A 229 27.23 -5.94 -11.83
CA ALA A 229 28.31 -6.14 -12.78
C ALA A 229 28.96 -7.51 -12.57
N ASP A 230 29.25 -8.22 -13.65
CA ASP A 230 29.98 -9.50 -13.70
C ASP A 230 29.50 -10.57 -12.69
N PRO A 231 28.20 -10.91 -12.68
CA PRO A 231 27.70 -11.98 -11.83
C PRO A 231 28.26 -13.34 -12.26
N VAL A 232 28.39 -14.26 -11.31
CA VAL A 232 28.57 -15.69 -11.64
C VAL A 232 27.24 -16.19 -12.21
N ASP A 233 27.23 -16.54 -13.49
CA ASP A 233 26.00 -16.95 -14.18
C ASP A 233 25.79 -18.47 -14.08
N LEU A 234 24.87 -18.90 -13.21
CA LEU A 234 24.43 -20.29 -13.15
C LEU A 234 23.32 -20.59 -14.16
N ALA A 235 22.55 -19.58 -14.57
CA ALA A 235 21.49 -19.74 -15.56
C ALA A 235 22.03 -20.20 -16.92
N GLY A 236 23.26 -19.81 -17.26
CA GLY A 236 23.93 -20.24 -18.49
C GLY A 236 24.50 -21.67 -18.47
N ILE A 237 24.41 -22.40 -17.35
CA ILE A 237 25.02 -23.74 -17.16
C ILE A 237 23.94 -24.84 -17.05
N GLY A 238 22.67 -24.47 -16.89
CA GLY A 238 21.53 -25.37 -16.68
C GLY A 238 20.77 -25.78 -17.93
#